data_AF-A0A521CDG7-F1
#
_entry.id   AF-A0A521CDG7-F1
#
_cell.length_a   1.000
_cell.length_b   1.000
_cell.length_c   1.000
_cell.angle_alpha   90.00
_cell.angle_beta   90.00
_cell.angle_gamma   90.00
#
_symmetry.space_group_name_H-M   'P 1'
#
loop_
_entity.id
_entity.type
_entity.pdbx_description
1 polymer ?
#
loop_
_entity_poly.entity_id
_entity_poly.type
_entity_poly.pdbx_seq_one_letter_code
_entity_poly.pdbx_strand_id
1 'polypeptide(L)'
;MLTGLCFFYQKIILPSVVFSVMLSLMFQKYVDFFTGAGISFMILLPVMQYLTYEIRKPGEYFFYYNLGLSKLILWITTISISAVSGISIALI
;
A
#
# COMPACT_ATOMS: atom_id res chain seq x y z
N MET A 1 -13.36 -13.24 6.07
CA MET A 1 -11.93 -12.88 6.09
C MET A 1 -11.52 -12.08 4.85
N LEU A 2 -11.69 -12.61 3.63
CA LEU A 2 -11.30 -11.93 2.38
C LEU A 2 -11.96 -10.56 2.18
N THR A 3 -13.26 -10.45 2.48
CA THR A 3 -14.01 -9.18 2.38
C THR A 3 -13.45 -8.09 3.32
N GLY A 4 -12.95 -8.47 4.50
CA GLY A 4 -12.33 -7.54 5.44
C GLY A 4 -11.02 -6.97 4.91
N LEU A 5 -10.20 -7.81 4.27
CA LEU A 5 -9.00 -7.37 3.53
C LEU A 5 -9.36 -6.44 2.38
N CYS A 6 -10.44 -6.71 1.63
CA CYS A 6 -10.88 -5.84 0.55
C CYS A 6 -11.24 -4.44 1.05
N PHE A 7 -12.04 -4.33 2.13
CA PHE A 7 -12.37 -3.05 2.74
C PHE A 7 -11.15 -2.30 3.30
N PHE A 8 -10.18 -3.05 3.83
CA PHE A 8 -8.91 -2.49 4.29
C PHE A 8 -8.14 -1.85 3.13
N TYR A 9 -7.92 -2.60 2.05
CA TYR A 9 -7.15 -2.14 0.89
C TYR A 9 -7.85 -1.04 0.08
N GLN A 10 -9.18 -1.01 0.04
CA GLN A 10 -9.93 0.02 -0.67
C GLN A 10 -9.59 1.44 -0.18
N LYS A 11 -9.27 1.61 1.11
CA LYS A 11 -8.93 2.92 1.69
C LYS A 11 -7.49 3.37 1.40
N ILE A 12 -6.56 2.42 1.24
CA ILE A 12 -5.12 2.70 1.15
C ILE A 12 -4.56 2.57 -0.27
N ILE A 13 -5.10 1.70 -1.12
CA ILE A 13 -4.57 1.49 -2.49
C ILE A 13 -4.69 2.76 -3.32
N LEU A 14 -5.86 3.40 -3.32
CA LEU A 14 -6.11 4.57 -4.15
C LEU A 14 -5.10 5.72 -3.88
N PRO A 15 -4.90 6.18 -2.63
CA PRO A 15 -3.89 7.20 -2.37
C PRO A 15 -2.48 6.70 -2.71
N SER A 16 -2.12 5.45 -2.41
CA SER A 16 -0.80 4.92 -2.75
C SER A 16 -0.50 4.96 -4.25
N VAL A 17 -1.46 4.61 -5.10
CA VAL A 17 -1.30 4.67 -6.57
C VAL A 17 -1.17 6.12 -7.05
N VAL A 18 -2.02 7.03 -6.54
CA VAL A 18 -1.97 8.44 -6.94
C VAL A 18 -0.62 9.05 -6.59
N PHE A 19 -0.14 8.85 -5.35
CA PHE A 19 1.15 9.37 -4.92
C PHE A 19 2.32 8.69 -5.64
N SER A 20 2.24 7.40 -5.98
CA SER A 20 3.32 6.71 -6.70
C SER A 20 3.47 7.22 -8.12
N VAL A 21 2.35 7.48 -8.81
CA VAL A 21 2.34 8.08 -10.15
C VAL A 21 2.88 9.51 -10.10
N MET A 22 2.42 10.32 -9.13
CA MET A 22 2.94 11.68 -8.95
C MET A 22 4.45 11.69 -8.71
N LEU A 23 4.95 10.82 -7.84
CA LEU A 23 6.38 10.72 -7.56
C LEU A 23 7.17 10.29 -8.81
N SER A 24 6.66 9.31 -9.55
CA SER A 24 7.29 8.85 -10.79
C SER A 24 7.41 9.97 -11.84
N LEU A 25 6.35 10.77 -12.02
CA LEU A 25 6.39 11.93 -12.93
C LEU A 25 7.44 12.98 -12.51
N MET A 26 7.65 13.16 -11.20
CA MET A 26 8.67 14.11 -10.70
C MET A 26 10.11 13.62 -10.95
N PHE A 27 10.35 12.31 -10.88
CA PHE A 27 11.69 11.72 -11.00
C PHE A 27 11.97 11.08 -12.37
N GLN A 28 11.07 11.25 -13.35
CA GLN A 28 11.16 10.63 -14.68
C GLN A 28 12.48 10.93 -15.42
N LYS A 29 13.13 12.07 -15.12
CA LYS A 29 14.44 12.42 -15.69
C LYS A 29 15.55 11.43 -15.30
N TYR A 30 15.41 10.75 -14.17
CA TYR A 30 16.43 9.90 -13.57
C TYR A 30 16.13 8.41 -13.66
N VAL A 31 14.84 8.04 -13.64
CA VAL A 31 14.36 6.66 -13.62
C VAL A 31 13.16 6.55 -14.55
N ASP A 32 13.07 5.45 -15.30
CA ASP A 32 11.93 5.16 -16.17
C ASP A 32 10.61 5.21 -15.40
N PHE A 33 9.53 5.67 -16.06
CA PHE A 33 8.24 5.91 -15.42
C PHE A 33 7.69 4.67 -14.71
N PHE A 34 7.76 3.50 -15.34
CA PHE A 34 7.25 2.25 -14.76
C PHE A 34 8.09 1.80 -13.57
N THR A 35 9.43 1.82 -13.68
CA THR A 35 10.34 1.50 -12.59
C THR A 35 10.17 2.47 -11.41
N GLY A 36 10.09 3.77 -11.69
CA GLY A 36 9.83 4.80 -10.69
C GLY A 36 8.48 4.59 -9.99
N ALA A 37 7.41 4.34 -10.73
CA ALA A 37 6.07 4.11 -10.18
C ALA A 37 6.03 2.83 -9.32
N GLY A 38 6.66 1.74 -9.79
CA GLY A 38 6.74 0.48 -9.07
C GLY A 38 7.47 0.59 -7.73
N ILE A 39 8.68 1.18 -7.74
CA ILE A 39 9.46 1.41 -6.51
C ILE A 39 8.70 2.33 -5.55
N SER A 40 8.10 3.41 -6.08
CA SER A 40 7.30 4.34 -5.28
C SER A 40 6.13 3.64 -4.60
N PHE A 41 5.43 2.76 -5.34
CA PHE A 41 4.28 2.01 -4.82
C PHE A 41 4.67 1.05 -3.69
N MET A 42 5.82 0.37 -3.81
CA MET A 42 6.33 -0.54 -2.76
C MET A 42 6.45 0.16 -1.41
N ILE A 43 6.88 1.42 -1.42
CA ILE A 43 7.10 2.24 -0.22
C ILE A 43 5.80 2.90 0.23
N LEU A 44 5.03 3.46 -0.71
CA LEU A 44 3.85 4.25 -0.39
C LEU A 44 2.68 3.42 0.13
N LEU A 45 2.54 2.15 -0.25
CA LEU A 45 1.45 1.31 0.27
C LEU A 45 1.61 1.02 1.78
N PRO A 46 2.76 0.55 2.29
CA PRO A 46 3.03 0.47 3.73
C PRO A 46 2.92 1.81 4.45
N VAL A 47 3.40 2.91 3.85
CA VAL A 47 3.28 4.26 4.42
C VAL A 47 1.82 4.68 4.56
N MET A 48 0.97 4.41 3.56
CA MET A 48 -0.46 4.74 3.64
C MET A 48 -1.19 3.88 4.66
N GLN A 49 -0.81 2.60 4.84
CA GLN A 49 -1.29 1.80 5.97
C GLN A 49 -0.92 2.46 7.30
N TYR A 50 0.35 2.84 7.48
CA TYR A 50 0.82 3.49 8.70
C TYR A 50 0.03 4.78 8.99
N LEU A 51 -0.04 5.69 8.02
CA LEU A 51 -0.74 6.97 8.18
C LEU A 51 -2.24 6.78 8.48
N THR A 52 -2.89 5.82 7.83
CA THR A 52 -4.33 5.60 7.97
C THR A 52 -4.67 4.90 9.27
N TYR A 53 -3.96 3.82 9.59
CA TYR A 53 -4.35 2.90 10.66
C TYR A 53 -3.53 3.05 11.94
N GLU A 54 -2.31 3.57 11.91
CA GLU A 54 -1.55 3.85 13.14
C GLU A 54 -1.83 5.26 13.67
N ILE A 55 -1.88 6.25 12.77
CA ILE A 55 -2.01 7.66 13.16
C ILE A 55 -3.47 8.09 13.15
N ARG A 56 -4.16 7.97 12.00
CA ARG A 56 -5.49 8.60 11.84
C ARG A 56 -6.60 7.81 12.53
N LYS A 57 -6.57 6.48 12.46
CA LYS A 57 -7.66 5.61 12.95
C LYS A 57 -7.15 4.33 13.62
N PRO A 58 -6.42 4.42 14.75
CA PRO A 58 -5.94 3.25 15.49
C PRO A 58 -7.05 2.29 15.94
N GLY A 59 -8.26 2.81 16.18
CA GLY A 59 -9.44 2.01 16.53
C GLY A 59 -9.86 0.99 15.47
N GLU A 60 -9.56 1.23 14.18
CA GLU A 60 -9.95 0.30 13.12
C GLU A 60 -9.18 -1.03 13.18
N TYR A 61 -7.98 -1.08 13.78
CA TYR A 61 -7.27 -2.35 13.98
C TYR A 61 -8.07 -3.33 14.86
N PHE A 62 -8.79 -2.84 15.88
CA PHE A 62 -9.64 -3.68 16.71
C PHE A 62 -10.82 -4.26 15.93
N PHE A 63 -11.38 -3.48 15.00
CA PHE A 63 -12.42 -3.96 14.10
C PHE A 63 -11.92 -5.11 13.22
N TYR A 64 -10.75 -4.97 12.58
CA TYR A 64 -10.18 -6.04 11.76
C TYR A 64 -9.73 -7.24 12.60
N TYR A 65 -9.26 -7.01 13.83
CA TYR A 65 -8.92 -8.08 14.76
C TYR A 65 -10.13 -8.98 15.08
N ASN A 66 -11.30 -8.38 15.30
CA ASN A 66 -12.55 -9.12 15.51
C ASN A 66 -13.00 -9.91 14.27
N LEU A 67 -12.50 -9.57 13.08
CA LEU A 67 -12.70 -10.32 11.83
C LEU A 67 -11.63 -11.40 11.59
N GLY A 68 -10.73 -11.62 12.54
CA GLY A 68 -9.62 -12.59 12.46
C GLY A 68 -8.36 -12.06 11.77
N LEU A 69 -8.26 -10.76 11.51
CA LEU A 69 -7.12 -10.12 10.87
C LEU A 69 -6.30 -9.36 11.92
N SER A 70 -5.23 -9.99 12.40
CA SER A 70 -4.31 -9.32 13.32
C SER A 70 -3.53 -8.21 12.63
N LYS A 71 -3.08 -7.22 13.42
CA LYS A 71 -2.21 -6.14 12.94
C LYS A 71 -0.98 -6.67 12.20
N LEU A 72 -0.36 -7.74 12.72
CA LEU A 72 0.79 -8.38 12.11
C LEU A 72 0.45 -8.98 10.75
N ILE A 73 -0.67 -9.69 10.63
CA ILE A 73 -1.14 -10.25 9.35
C ILE A 73 -1.36 -9.12 8.34
N LEU A 74 -2.02 -8.02 8.74
CA LEU A 74 -2.24 -6.87 7.85
C LEU A 74 -0.91 -6.30 7.33
N TRP A 75 0.07 -6.07 8.22
CA TRP A 75 1.40 -5.59 7.84
C TRP A 75 2.14 -6.54 6.89
N ILE A 76 2.18 -7.84 7.18
CA ILE A 76 2.80 -8.82 6.28
C ILE A 76 2.12 -8.80 4.92
N THR A 77 0.77 -8.85 4.89
CA THR A 77 0.05 -8.84 3.62
C THR A 77 0.32 -7.56 2.82
N THR A 78 0.41 -6.40 3.47
CA THR A 78 0.66 -5.13 2.79
C THR A 78 2.06 -5.07 2.21
N ILE A 79 3.06 -5.52 2.95
CA ILE A 79 4.45 -5.59 2.47
C ILE A 79 4.54 -6.58 1.30
N SER A 80 3.92 -7.75 1.40
CA SER A 80 3.92 -8.73 0.31
C SER A 80 3.19 -8.21 -0.93
N ILE A 81 2.02 -7.59 -0.77
CA ILE A 81 1.25 -7.04 -1.90
C ILE A 81 1.99 -5.87 -2.53
N SER A 82 2.55 -4.96 -1.73
CA SER A 82 3.29 -3.80 -2.25
C SER A 82 4.55 -4.25 -3.01
N ALA A 83 5.27 -5.24 -2.51
CA ALA A 83 6.45 -5.80 -3.17
C ALA A 83 6.06 -6.47 -4.50
N VAL A 84 5.11 -7.41 -4.49
CA VAL A 84 4.72 -8.16 -5.71
C VAL A 84 4.21 -7.21 -6.78
N SER A 85 3.24 -6.35 -6.45
CA SER A 85 2.67 -5.41 -7.42
C SER A 85 3.67 -4.36 -7.88
N GLY A 86 4.51 -3.84 -6.97
CA GLY A 86 5.57 -2.89 -7.33
C GLY A 86 6.60 -3.51 -8.27
N ILE A 87 6.99 -4.78 -8.06
CA ILE A 87 7.93 -5.50 -8.94
C ILE A 87 7.25 -5.71 -10.29
N SER A 88 6.00 -6.15 -10.31
CA SER A 88 5.25 -6.32 -11.55
C SER A 88 5.16 -5.03 -12.35
N ILE A 89 4.87 -3.89 -11.71
CA ILE A 89 4.82 -2.58 -12.37
C ILE A 89 6.21 -2.19 -12.89
N ALA A 90 7.27 -2.42 -12.12
CA ALA A 90 8.63 -2.04 -12.50
C ALA A 90 9.21 -2.87 -13.66
N LEU A 91 8.63 -4.04 -13.96
CA LEU A 91 9.05 -4.96 -15.02
C LEU A 91 8.27 -4.81 -16.33
N ILE A 92 7.21 -3.98 -16.35
CA ILE A 92 6.49 -3.59 -17.58
C ILE A 92 7.34 -2.62 -18.38
#